data_AF-A0A4V1FBI5-F1
#
_entry.id   AF-A0A4V1FBI5-F1
#
_cell.length_a   1.000
_cell.length_b   1.000
_cell.length_c   1.000
_cell.angle_alpha   90.00
_cell.angle_beta   90.00
_cell.angle_gamma   90.00
#
_symmetry.space_group_name_H-M   'P 1'
#
loop_
_entity.id
_entity.type
_entity.pdbx_description
1 polymer ?
#
loop_
_entity_poly.entity_id
_entity_poly.type
_entity_poly.pdbx_seq_one_letter_code
_entity_poly.pdbx_strand_id
1 'polypeptide(L)'
;MPRSRRWSDLAGDDGSASVELLTIGMLLTVPLVYLVLAMAQLQAATLATEGAARQAVRVVATAESHADALAAAHAAIAVALADLGLDPSAVEVACTPTPSDCTTRGGVVQVAVETTVPLPLVPPVLDLDVGLSVPIAAQAAQPVSELRP
;
A
#
# COMPACT_ATOMS: atom_id res chain seq x y z
N MET A 1 -62.17 -22.79 -40.37
CA MET A 1 -61.39 -23.66 -39.47
C MET A 1 -59.92 -23.30 -39.59
N PRO A 2 -59.14 -23.37 -38.51
CA PRO A 2 -58.46 -22.20 -37.93
C PRO A 2 -57.05 -21.94 -38.46
N ARG A 3 -56.69 -20.65 -38.46
CA ARG A 3 -55.35 -20.10 -38.60
C ARG A 3 -54.46 -20.59 -37.45
N SER A 4 -53.37 -21.28 -37.76
CA SER A 4 -52.26 -21.49 -36.80
C SER A 4 -51.04 -20.68 -37.25
N ARG A 5 -51.14 -19.36 -37.09
CA ARG A 5 -49.95 -18.49 -36.99
C ARG A 5 -49.32 -18.75 -35.62
N ARG A 6 -48.39 -19.71 -35.56
CA ARG A 6 -47.72 -20.10 -34.31
C ARG A 6 -46.19 -20.00 -34.41
N TRP A 7 -45.74 -18.89 -34.99
CA TRP A 7 -44.32 -18.59 -35.23
C TRP A 7 -43.97 -17.15 -34.82
N SER A 8 -44.76 -16.53 -33.94
CA SER A 8 -44.54 -15.15 -33.46
C SER A 8 -44.23 -15.07 -31.97
N ASP A 9 -43.83 -16.18 -31.33
CA ASP A 9 -43.32 -16.19 -29.95
C ASP A 9 -41.79 -16.38 -29.87
N LEU A 10 -41.09 -16.32 -31.02
CA LEU A 10 -39.62 -16.22 -31.09
C LEU A 10 -39.14 -14.80 -31.48
N ALA A 11 -40.07 -13.88 -31.75
CA ALA A 11 -39.79 -12.51 -32.17
C ALA A 11 -39.89 -11.55 -30.99
N GLY A 12 -39.05 -11.79 -29.97
CA GLY A 12 -38.83 -10.88 -28.85
C GLY A 12 -37.34 -10.65 -28.58
N ASP A 13 -36.48 -10.97 -29.54
CA ASP A 13 -35.04 -10.71 -29.50
C ASP A 13 -34.68 -9.52 -30.40
N ASP A 14 -35.36 -8.38 -30.18
CA ASP A 14 -34.94 -7.08 -30.72
C ASP A 14 -33.80 -6.47 -29.87
N GLY A 15 -33.01 -7.34 -29.23
CA GLY A 15 -31.82 -6.98 -28.48
C GLY A 15 -30.71 -6.59 -29.45
N SER A 16 -30.32 -5.32 -29.45
CA SER A 16 -29.16 -4.89 -30.22
C SER A 16 -27.90 -5.61 -29.71
N ALA A 17 -27.43 -6.63 -30.44
CA ALA A 17 -26.24 -7.41 -30.09
C ALA A 17 -25.00 -6.51 -29.87
N SER A 18 -24.94 -5.37 -30.55
CA SER A 18 -23.91 -4.35 -30.32
C SER A 18 -24.04 -3.70 -28.94
N VAL A 19 -25.27 -3.38 -28.50
CA VAL A 19 -25.51 -2.80 -27.17
C VAL A 19 -25.22 -3.82 -26.08
N GLU A 20 -25.63 -5.08 -26.25
CA GLU A 20 -25.36 -6.15 -25.26
C GLU A 20 -23.85 -6.42 -25.10
N LEU A 21 -23.10 -6.44 -26.21
CA LEU A 21 -21.65 -6.56 -26.14
C LEU A 21 -21.01 -5.36 -25.43
N LEU A 22 -21.49 -4.15 -25.70
CA LEU A 22 -20.99 -2.94 -25.03
C LEU A 22 -21.34 -2.92 -23.54
N THR A 23 -22.54 -3.38 -23.14
CA THR A 23 -22.93 -3.44 -21.73
C THR A 23 -22.09 -4.45 -20.97
N ILE A 24 -21.89 -5.65 -21.51
CA ILE A 24 -21.01 -6.66 -20.89
C ILE A 24 -19.56 -6.17 -20.88
N GLY A 25 -19.10 -5.61 -22.00
CA GLY A 25 -17.76 -5.04 -22.12
C GLY A 25 -17.52 -3.97 -21.07
N MET A 26 -18.44 -3.02 -20.89
CA MET A 26 -18.35 -1.98 -19.86
C MET A 26 -18.43 -2.57 -18.45
N LEU A 27 -19.36 -3.49 -18.21
CA LEU A 27 -19.58 -4.14 -16.92
C LEU A 27 -18.34 -4.88 -16.43
N LEU A 28 -17.55 -5.47 -17.35
CA LEU A 28 -16.29 -6.14 -17.02
C LEU A 28 -15.10 -5.17 -17.00
N THR A 29 -15.05 -4.22 -17.94
CA THR A 29 -13.90 -3.31 -18.11
C THR A 29 -13.79 -2.34 -16.94
N VAL A 30 -14.89 -1.75 -16.48
CA VAL A 30 -14.90 -0.79 -15.37
C VAL A 30 -14.31 -1.37 -14.08
N PRO A 31 -14.78 -2.52 -13.55
CA PRO A 31 -14.21 -3.09 -12.33
C PRO A 31 -12.78 -3.62 -12.55
N LEU A 32 -12.45 -4.09 -13.75
CA LEU A 32 -11.08 -4.51 -14.07
C LEU A 32 -10.09 -3.33 -13.99
N VAL A 33 -10.44 -2.19 -14.61
CA VAL A 33 -9.61 -0.98 -14.54
C VAL A 33 -9.48 -0.50 -13.10
N TYR A 34 -10.58 -0.51 -12.34
CA TYR A 34 -10.53 -0.19 -10.91
C TYR A 34 -9.55 -1.10 -10.14
N LEU A 35 -9.63 -2.41 -10.35
CA LEU A 35 -8.75 -3.38 -9.68
C LEU A 35 -7.27 -3.13 -10.03
N VAL A 36 -6.97 -2.84 -11.30
CA VAL A 36 -5.61 -2.52 -11.74
C VAL A 36 -5.09 -1.27 -11.04
N LEU A 37 -5.90 -0.21 -10.95
CA LEU A 37 -5.51 1.02 -10.26
C LEU A 37 -5.30 0.79 -8.77
N ALA A 38 -6.22 0.09 -8.10
CA ALA A 38 -6.11 -0.23 -6.69
C ALA A 38 -4.87 -1.09 -6.39
N MET A 39 -4.64 -2.13 -7.20
CA MET A 39 -3.48 -3.00 -7.02
C MET A 39 -2.17 -2.25 -7.27
N ALA A 40 -2.10 -1.40 -8.30
CA ALA A 40 -0.91 -0.60 -8.58
C ALA A 40 -0.57 0.34 -7.42
N GLN A 41 -1.57 0.97 -6.79
CA GLN A 41 -1.39 1.83 -5.63
C GLN A 41 -0.93 1.05 -4.39
N LEU A 42 -1.55 -0.11 -4.11
CA LEU A 42 -1.14 -0.98 -3.01
C LEU A 42 0.30 -1.48 -3.21
N GLN A 43 0.65 -1.91 -4.42
CA GLN A 43 2.00 -2.33 -4.76
C GLN A 43 3.00 -1.19 -4.58
N ALA A 44 2.69 0.02 -5.06
CA ALA A 44 3.55 1.19 -4.86
C ALA A 44 3.77 1.49 -3.36
N ALA A 45 2.70 1.47 -2.56
CA ALA A 45 2.78 1.69 -1.12
C ALA A 45 3.59 0.61 -0.40
N THR A 46 3.43 -0.67 -0.75
CA THR A 46 4.24 -1.76 -0.16
C THR A 46 5.73 -1.57 -0.44
N LEU A 47 6.10 -1.23 -1.68
CA LEU A 47 7.49 -0.99 -2.07
C LEU A 47 8.07 0.25 -1.38
N ALA A 48 7.29 1.31 -1.26
CA ALA A 48 7.69 2.52 -0.52
C ALA A 48 7.89 2.22 0.97
N THR A 49 6.97 1.48 1.60
CA THR A 49 7.06 1.13 3.03
C THR A 49 8.25 0.20 3.30
N GLU A 50 8.50 -0.79 2.43
CA GLU A 50 9.71 -1.61 2.50
C GLU A 50 10.98 -0.79 2.31
N GLY A 51 10.99 0.13 1.34
CA GLY A 51 12.09 1.06 1.09
C GLY A 51 12.36 1.95 2.30
N ALA A 52 11.30 2.48 2.92
CA ALA A 52 11.35 3.29 4.13
C ALA A 52 11.99 2.52 5.28
N ALA A 53 11.53 1.29 5.57
CA ALA A 53 12.10 0.47 6.63
C ALA A 53 13.58 0.17 6.39
N ARG A 54 13.95 -0.26 5.17
CA ARG A 54 15.36 -0.55 4.83
C ARG A 54 16.25 0.68 4.92
N GLN A 55 15.77 1.84 4.49
CA GLN A 55 16.52 3.09 4.55
C GLN A 55 16.65 3.61 5.98
N ALA A 56 15.58 3.54 6.78
CA ALA A 56 15.58 3.92 8.19
C ALA A 56 16.61 3.11 8.98
N VAL A 57 16.65 1.79 8.80
CA VAL A 57 17.64 0.94 9.46
C VAL A 57 19.07 1.32 9.08
N ARG A 58 19.32 1.62 7.78
CA ARG A 58 20.66 2.03 7.31
C ARG A 58 21.15 3.28 8.00
N VAL A 59 20.30 4.32 8.06
CA VAL A 59 20.68 5.59 8.69
C VAL A 59 20.86 5.43 10.19
N VAL A 60 20.02 4.64 10.86
CA VAL A 60 20.16 4.33 12.30
C VAL A 60 21.48 3.63 12.58
N ALA A 61 21.83 2.59 11.80
CA ALA A 61 23.07 1.84 12.00
C ALA A 61 24.33 2.71 11.85
N THR A 62 24.24 3.84 11.14
CA THR A 62 25.33 4.80 10.94
C THR A 62 25.27 6.04 11.83
N ALA A 63 24.21 6.25 12.62
CA ALA A 63 24.04 7.44 13.46
C ALA A 63 24.97 7.43 14.68
N GLU A 64 25.46 8.59 15.10
CA GLU A 64 26.46 8.75 16.17
C GLU A 64 25.90 8.61 17.58
N SER A 65 24.61 8.92 17.77
CA SER A 65 23.92 8.79 19.04
C SER A 65 22.54 8.14 18.86
N HIS A 66 21.99 7.58 19.94
CA HIS A 66 20.64 7.01 19.93
C HIS A 66 19.57 8.06 19.61
N ALA A 67 19.73 9.30 20.07
CA ALA A 67 18.80 10.39 19.77
C ALA A 67 18.83 10.75 18.27
N ASP A 68 20.03 10.86 17.71
CA ASP A 68 20.21 11.15 16.28
C ASP A 68 19.71 9.99 15.40
N ALA A 69 19.91 8.75 15.84
CA ALA A 69 19.36 7.56 15.20
C ALA A 69 17.84 7.64 15.05
N LEU A 70 17.12 7.94 16.15
CA LEU A 70 15.66 8.04 16.13
C LEU A 70 15.18 9.19 15.25
N ALA A 71 15.83 10.36 15.32
CA ALA A 71 15.49 11.50 14.46
C ALA A 71 15.74 11.18 12.97
N ALA A 72 16.86 10.55 12.65
CA ALA A 72 17.22 10.14 11.29
C ALA A 72 16.27 9.08 10.74
N ALA A 73 15.80 8.12 11.56
CA ALA A 73 14.82 7.13 11.16
C ALA A 73 13.51 7.79 10.72
N HIS A 74 12.96 8.70 11.53
CA HIS A 74 11.72 9.40 11.20
C HIS A 74 11.87 10.27 9.94
N ALA A 75 13.00 10.97 9.80
CA ALA A 75 13.27 11.77 8.61
C ALA A 75 13.38 10.89 7.35
N ALA A 76 14.06 9.74 7.42
CA ALA A 76 14.18 8.81 6.30
C ALA A 76 12.83 8.22 5.89
N ILE A 77 11.97 7.86 6.86
CA ILE A 77 10.63 7.34 6.61
C ILE A 77 9.75 8.43 5.97
N ALA A 78 9.77 9.64 6.51
CA ALA A 78 9.00 10.76 5.97
C ALA A 78 9.37 11.04 4.50
N VAL A 79 10.68 11.05 4.18
CA VAL A 79 11.13 11.24 2.79
C VAL A 79 10.69 10.09 1.90
N ALA A 80 10.77 8.84 2.36
CA ALA A 80 10.40 7.67 1.56
C ALA A 80 8.90 7.59 1.27
N LEU A 81 8.04 8.08 2.18
CA LEU A 81 6.59 8.06 2.01
C LEU A 81 6.02 9.32 1.34
N ALA A 82 6.77 10.43 1.36
CA ALA A 82 6.35 11.73 0.81
C ALA A 82 5.96 11.65 -0.67
N ASP A 83 6.65 10.84 -1.48
CA ASP A 83 6.36 10.66 -2.91
C ASP A 83 4.95 10.10 -3.18
N LEU A 84 4.36 9.41 -2.19
CA LEU A 84 3.01 8.86 -2.27
C LEU A 84 1.98 9.70 -1.50
N GLY A 85 2.39 10.80 -0.86
CA GLY A 85 1.54 11.59 0.03
C GLY A 85 1.02 10.77 1.22
N LEU A 86 1.79 9.78 1.66
CA LEU A 86 1.46 8.92 2.80
C LEU A 86 2.22 9.39 4.03
N ASP A 87 1.59 9.22 5.20
CA ASP A 87 2.20 9.43 6.50
C ASP A 87 2.26 8.10 7.26
N PRO A 88 3.34 7.84 8.03
CA PRO A 88 3.42 6.63 8.82
C PRO A 88 2.37 6.65 9.94
N SER A 89 1.60 5.57 10.06
CA SER A 89 0.64 5.39 11.15
C SER A 89 1.32 4.89 12.43
N ALA A 90 2.40 4.13 12.29
CA ALA A 90 3.25 3.69 13.39
C ALA A 90 4.70 3.50 12.92
N VAL A 91 5.64 3.81 13.81
CA VAL A 91 7.08 3.56 13.59
C VAL A 91 7.63 2.96 14.87
N GLU A 92 8.24 1.78 14.76
CA GLU A 92 8.91 1.12 15.87
C GLU A 92 10.38 0.91 15.55
N VAL A 93 11.26 1.29 16.48
CA VAL A 93 12.70 1.07 16.39
C VAL A 93 13.12 0.19 17.56
N ALA A 94 13.64 -0.99 17.27
CA ALA A 94 14.11 -1.96 18.26
C ALA A 94 15.60 -2.22 18.09
N CYS A 95 16.33 -2.17 19.21
CA CYS A 95 17.78 -2.30 19.22
C CYS A 95 18.22 -3.41 20.18
N THR A 96 19.15 -4.24 19.74
CA THR A 96 19.67 -5.38 20.49
C THR A 96 21.20 -5.36 20.45
N PRO A 97 21.89 -5.74 21.55
CA PRO A 97 21.37 -6.24 22.82
C PRO A 97 20.84 -5.15 23.77
N THR A 98 21.13 -3.87 23.51
CA THR A 98 20.78 -2.75 24.40
C THR A 98 19.66 -1.89 23.78
N PRO A 99 18.40 -1.98 24.23
CA PRO A 99 17.29 -1.25 23.61
C PRO A 99 17.41 0.27 23.68
N SER A 100 18.07 0.79 24.71
CA SER A 100 18.32 2.23 24.88
C SER A 100 19.51 2.76 24.08
N ASP A 101 20.22 1.90 23.36
CA ASP A 101 21.40 2.28 22.59
C ASP A 101 21.50 1.49 21.27
N CYS A 102 21.08 2.14 20.20
CA CYS A 102 21.13 1.59 18.85
C CYS A 102 22.53 1.67 18.21
N THR A 103 23.50 2.27 18.90
CA THR A 103 24.87 2.45 18.42
C THR A 103 25.82 1.36 18.95
N THR A 104 25.32 0.43 19.75
CA THR A 104 26.09 -0.70 20.28
C THR A 104 26.76 -1.49 19.15
N ARG A 105 28.10 -1.58 19.19
CA ARG A 105 28.90 -2.33 18.21
C ARG A 105 28.51 -3.80 18.16
N GLY A 106 28.38 -4.36 16.96
CA GLY A 106 27.93 -5.75 16.77
C GLY A 106 26.45 -5.98 17.15
N GLY A 107 25.73 -4.92 17.52
CA GLY A 107 24.29 -4.97 17.77
C GLY A 107 23.47 -5.12 16.49
N VAL A 108 22.17 -5.35 16.65
CA VAL A 108 21.22 -5.40 15.53
C VAL A 108 20.12 -4.36 15.77
N VAL A 109 19.90 -3.54 14.75
CA VAL A 109 18.81 -2.57 14.69
C VAL A 109 17.70 -3.16 13.83
N GLN A 110 16.47 -3.02 14.29
CA GLN A 110 15.26 -3.33 13.53
C GLN A 110 14.36 -2.10 13.50
N VAL A 111 13.77 -1.83 12.34
CA VAL A 111 12.75 -0.79 12.19
C VAL A 111 11.52 -1.41 11.53
N ALA A 112 10.36 -1.21 12.15
CA ALA A 112 9.06 -1.51 11.59
C ALA A 112 8.33 -0.21 11.27
N VAL A 113 7.67 -0.17 10.12
CA VAL A 113 6.93 0.97 9.60
C VAL A 113 5.55 0.49 9.18
N GLU A 114 4.52 1.19 9.65
CA GLU A 114 3.15 0.99 9.24
C GLU A 114 2.61 2.26 8.58
N THR A 115 1.77 2.09 7.56
CA THR A 115 1.06 3.17 6.86
C THR A 115 -0.31 2.70 6.42
N THR A 116 -1.25 3.62 6.22
CA THR A 116 -2.57 3.33 5.65
C THR A 116 -2.67 3.89 4.24
N VAL A 117 -3.22 3.11 3.31
CA VAL A 117 -3.36 3.50 1.91
C VAL A 117 -4.84 3.72 1.58
N PRO A 118 -5.24 4.92 1.14
CA PRO A 118 -6.61 5.20 0.74
C PRO A 118 -6.91 4.58 -0.63
N LEU A 119 -8.03 3.89 -0.78
CA LEU A 119 -8.42 3.27 -2.05
C LEU A 119 -8.75 4.31 -3.14
N PRO A 120 -8.46 4.03 -4.42
CA PRO A 120 -8.69 4.98 -5.49
C PRO A 120 -10.18 5.24 -5.69
N LEU A 121 -10.52 6.46 -6.14
CA LEU A 121 -11.88 6.88 -6.47
C LEU A 121 -12.88 6.85 -5.28
N VAL A 122 -12.39 6.74 -4.04
CA VAL A 122 -13.19 6.93 -2.82
C VAL A 122 -13.27 8.43 -2.49
N PRO A 123 -14.48 9.03 -2.44
CA PRO A 123 -14.66 10.41 -2.02
C PRO A 123 -14.23 10.63 -0.55
N PRO A 124 -13.49 11.70 -0.22
CA PRO A 124 -13.05 11.98 1.14
C PRO A 124 -14.19 12.14 2.16
N VAL A 125 -15.40 12.50 1.69
CA VAL A 125 -16.59 12.70 2.54
C VAL A 125 -17.17 11.35 3.03
N LEU A 126 -16.82 10.23 2.39
CA LEU A 126 -17.28 8.88 2.77
C LEU A 126 -16.31 8.15 3.71
N ASP A 127 -15.20 8.79 4.08
CA ASP A 127 -14.10 8.17 4.82
C ASP A 127 -14.32 8.11 6.35
N LEU A 128 -15.50 8.51 6.83
CA LEU A 128 -15.72 8.75 8.26
C LEU A 128 -16.17 7.55 9.10
N ASP A 129 -16.56 6.40 8.51
CA ASP A 129 -16.98 5.23 9.33
C ASP A 129 -16.84 3.84 8.65
N VAL A 130 -16.32 3.74 7.42
CA VAL A 130 -16.41 2.48 6.62
C VAL A 130 -15.08 1.77 6.34
N GLY A 131 -13.95 2.27 6.85
CA GLY A 131 -12.67 1.56 6.75
C GLY A 131 -12.20 1.31 5.31
N LEU A 132 -12.28 2.33 4.43
CA LEU A 132 -11.87 2.23 3.02
C LEU A 132 -10.35 2.46 2.82
N SER A 133 -9.57 2.11 3.83
CA SER A 133 -8.11 2.20 3.83
C SER A 133 -7.50 0.83 4.11
N VAL A 134 -6.41 0.49 3.42
CA VAL A 134 -5.70 -0.76 3.62
C VAL A 134 -4.43 -0.50 4.44
N PRO A 135 -4.26 -1.12 5.63
CA PRO A 135 -3.02 -1.02 6.38
C PRO A 135 -1.91 -1.82 5.70
N ILE A 136 -0.71 -1.23 5.61
CA ILE A 136 0.50 -1.82 5.07
C ILE A 136 1.58 -1.71 6.14
N ALA A 137 2.27 -2.82 6.40
CA ALA A 137 3.37 -2.88 7.34
C ALA A 137 4.61 -3.48 6.66
N ALA A 138 5.79 -2.94 6.98
CA ALA A 138 7.06 -3.51 6.58
C ALA A 138 8.09 -3.40 7.71
N GLN A 139 9.03 -4.34 7.74
CA GLN A 139 10.11 -4.35 8.73
C GLN A 139 11.45 -4.69 8.06
N ALA A 140 12.52 -4.10 8.59
CA ALA A 140 13.89 -4.39 8.16
C ALA A 140 14.82 -4.48 9.36
N ALA A 141 15.94 -5.20 9.20
CA ALA A 141 16.96 -5.37 10.22
C ALA A 141 18.36 -5.22 9.62
N GLN A 142 19.30 -4.63 10.36
CA GLN A 142 20.70 -4.51 9.95
C GLN A 142 21.64 -4.58 11.16
N PRO A 143 22.78 -5.27 11.02
CA PRO A 143 23.83 -5.25 12.03
C PRO A 143 24.55 -3.89 12.06
N VAL A 144 24.93 -3.46 13.26
CA VAL A 144 25.82 -2.32 13.51
C VAL A 144 27.25 -2.80 13.38
N SER A 145 28.06 -2.10 12.59
CA SER A 145 29.46 -2.48 12.35
C SER A 145 30.26 -2.58 13.66
N GLU A 146 31.03 -3.66 13.80
CA GLU A 146 31.97 -3.83 14.92
C GLU A 146 33.17 -2.87 14.82
N LEU A 147 33.46 -2.38 13.61
CA LEU A 147 34.62 -1.53 13.28
C LEU A 147 34.27 -0.04 13.28
N ARG A 148 33.20 0.35 13.97
CA ARG A 148 32.80 1.75 14.13
C ARG A 148 33.83 2.48 15.03
N PRO A 149 34.32 3.68 14.62
CA PRO A 149 35.30 4.45 15.40
C PRO A 149 34.80 4.85 16.78
#